data_AF-A0A2G9YP77-F1
#
_entry.id   AF-A0A2G9YP77-F1
#
_cell.length_a   1.000
_cell.length_b   1.000
_cell.length_c   1.000
_cell.angle_alpha   90.00
_cell.angle_beta   90.00
_cell.angle_gamma   90.00
#
_symmetry.space_group_name_H-M   'P 1'
#
loop_
_entity.id
_entity.type
_entity.pdbx_description
1 polymer ?
#
loop_
_entity_poly.entity_id
_entity_poly.type
_entity_poly.pdbx_seq_one_letter_code
_entity_poly.pdbx_strand_id
1 'polypeptide(L)'
;LVYVLRATNLALIRNLLFISPLIFILGLLFSHKIAGPVYRIEKTLADISKGNLGLRIKLRKGDELVDIADTINNLAESFNKTIISDKDAAIKIEKDLEEIKKLASGQPCDCAKIESLINSLQQRSKELSASFNKWTTSA
;
A
#
# COMPACT_ATOMS: atom_id res chain seq x y z
N LEU A 1 -60.78 27.30 8.15
CA LEU A 1 -59.67 26.74 8.96
C LEU A 1 -59.51 25.23 8.79
N VAL A 2 -60.52 24.41 9.11
CA VAL A 2 -60.45 22.93 9.02
C VAL A 2 -60.13 22.41 7.61
N TYR A 3 -60.69 23.02 6.57
CA TYR A 3 -60.42 22.66 5.18
C TYR A 3 -58.94 22.86 4.80
N VAL A 4 -58.38 24.03 5.15
CA VAL A 4 -56.97 24.35 4.88
C VAL A 4 -56.07 23.35 5.59
N LEU A 5 -56.36 23.02 6.86
CA LEU A 5 -55.62 22.02 7.63
C LEU A 5 -55.65 20.62 6.99
N ARG A 6 -56.80 20.18 6.45
CA ARG A 6 -56.93 18.88 5.78
C ARG A 6 -56.17 18.85 4.45
N ALA A 7 -56.25 19.93 3.67
CA ALA A 7 -55.55 20.04 2.39
C ALA A 7 -54.02 20.02 2.57
N THR A 8 -53.49 20.76 3.56
CA THR A 8 -52.05 20.77 3.86
C THR A 8 -51.58 19.42 4.41
N ASN A 9 -52.32 18.81 5.34
CA ASN A 9 -51.97 17.49 5.88
C ASN A 9 -51.95 16.40 4.81
N LEU A 10 -52.90 16.41 3.86
CA LEU A 10 -52.92 15.45 2.77
C LEU A 10 -51.73 15.63 1.82
N ALA A 11 -51.33 16.88 1.54
CA ALA A 11 -50.14 17.18 0.75
C ALA A 11 -48.85 16.72 1.45
N LEU A 12 -48.75 16.88 2.78
CA LEU A 12 -47.62 16.39 3.57
C LEU A 12 -47.53 14.85 3.55
N ILE A 13 -48.64 14.15 3.77
CA ILE A 13 -48.69 12.69 3.73
C ILE A 13 -48.30 12.18 2.34
N ARG A 14 -48.82 12.81 1.27
CA ARG A 14 -48.45 12.48 -0.11
C ARG A 14 -46.94 12.62 -0.30
N ASN A 15 -46.35 13.76 0.09
CA ASN A 15 -44.92 13.99 -0.07
C ASN A 15 -44.10 12.97 0.74
N LEU A 16 -44.51 12.66 1.97
CA LEU A 16 -43.84 11.69 2.82
C LEU A 16 -43.87 10.27 2.21
N LEU A 17 -45.01 9.88 1.64
CA LEU A 17 -45.20 8.58 0.99
C LEU A 17 -44.26 8.38 -0.20
N PHE A 18 -43.93 9.44 -0.94
CA PHE A 18 -43.06 9.36 -2.11
C PHE A 18 -41.58 9.62 -1.80
N ILE A 19 -41.27 10.58 -0.93
CA ILE A 19 -39.88 10.96 -0.62
C ILE A 19 -39.19 9.93 0.28
N SER A 20 -39.90 9.37 1.26
CA SER A 20 -39.30 8.43 2.23
C SER A 20 -38.72 7.16 1.56
N PRO A 21 -39.47 6.45 0.68
CA PRO A 21 -38.92 5.29 -0.02
C PRO A 21 -37.75 5.64 -0.93
N LEU A 22 -37.80 6.81 -1.58
CA LEU A 22 -36.74 7.28 -2.45
C LEU A 22 -35.42 7.47 -1.68
N ILE A 23 -35.47 8.16 -0.54
CA ILE A 23 -34.30 8.35 0.33
C ILE A 23 -33.80 7.00 0.85
N PHE A 24 -34.70 6.10 1.24
CA PHE A 24 -34.34 4.77 1.73
C PHE A 24 -33.60 3.95 0.67
N ILE A 25 -34.12 3.90 -0.56
CA ILE A 25 -33.48 3.20 -1.68
C ILE A 25 -32.12 3.80 -2.00
N LEU A 26 -32.01 5.14 -2.06
CA LEU A 26 -30.73 5.82 -2.29
C LEU A 26 -29.71 5.48 -1.19
N GLY A 27 -30.14 5.44 0.07
CA GLY A 27 -29.29 5.06 1.20
C GLY A 27 -28.77 3.62 1.09
N LEU A 28 -29.63 2.67 0.68
CA LEU A 28 -29.20 1.28 0.46
C LEU A 28 -28.19 1.16 -0.69
N LEU A 29 -28.42 1.87 -1.80
CA LEU A 29 -27.49 1.88 -2.94
C LEU A 29 -26.14 2.46 -2.54
N PHE A 30 -26.12 3.55 -1.77
CA PHE A 30 -24.89 4.15 -1.25
C PHE A 30 -24.15 3.20 -0.30
N SER A 31 -24.87 2.55 0.61
CA SER A 31 -24.28 1.58 1.55
C SER A 31 -23.55 0.45 0.80
N HIS A 32 -24.18 -0.11 -0.24
CA HIS A 32 -23.57 -1.17 -1.04
C HIS A 32 -22.36 -0.70 -1.85
N LYS A 33 -22.37 0.55 -2.34
CA LYS A 33 -21.24 1.15 -3.07
C LYS A 33 -20.00 1.43 -2.21
N ILE A 34 -20.14 1.44 -0.88
CA ILE A 34 -19.02 1.67 0.04
C ILE A 34 -18.59 0.36 0.71
N ALA A 35 -19.55 -0.39 1.29
CA ALA A 35 -19.24 -1.57 2.09
C ALA A 35 -18.49 -2.65 1.30
N GLY A 36 -18.88 -2.89 0.04
CA GLY A 36 -18.22 -3.88 -0.82
C GLY A 36 -16.76 -3.51 -1.12
N PRO A 37 -16.48 -2.29 -1.63
CA PRO A 37 -15.13 -1.81 -1.86
C PRO A 37 -14.25 -1.76 -0.61
N VAL A 38 -14.78 -1.32 0.53
CA VAL A 38 -14.03 -1.30 1.81
C VAL A 38 -13.60 -2.70 2.20
N TYR A 39 -14.52 -3.67 2.17
CA TYR A 39 -14.20 -5.07 2.50
C TYR A 39 -13.09 -5.63 1.59
N ARG A 40 -13.12 -5.29 0.29
CA ARG A 40 -12.06 -5.72 -0.64
C ARG A 40 -10.72 -5.08 -0.31
N ILE A 41 -10.70 -3.77 -0.03
CA ILE A 41 -9.49 -3.05 0.38
C ILE A 41 -8.89 -3.69 1.63
N GLU A 42 -9.70 -3.88 2.67
CA GLU A 42 -9.26 -4.47 3.94
C GLU A 42 -8.66 -5.86 3.74
N LYS A 43 -9.35 -6.73 3.01
CA LYS A 43 -8.87 -8.09 2.75
C LYS A 43 -7.54 -8.10 2.01
N THR A 44 -7.40 -7.30 0.95
CA THR A 44 -6.14 -7.25 0.19
C THR A 44 -5.03 -6.61 1.01
N LEU A 45 -5.32 -5.56 1.79
CA LEU A 45 -4.33 -4.93 2.65
C LEU A 45 -3.84 -5.88 3.76
N ALA A 46 -4.73 -6.72 4.30
CA ALA A 46 -4.37 -7.77 5.25
C ALA A 46 -3.47 -8.87 4.64
N ASP A 47 -3.51 -9.08 3.33
CA ASP A 47 -2.58 -10.00 2.66
C ASP A 47 -1.25 -9.31 2.30
N ILE A 48 -1.30 -8.02 1.93
CA ILE A 48 -0.11 -7.18 1.75
C ILE A 48 0.68 -7.09 3.05
N SER A 49 0.03 -6.94 4.21
CA SER A 49 0.69 -6.87 5.52
C SER A 49 1.40 -8.17 5.93
N LYS A 50 1.03 -9.31 5.33
CA LYS A 50 1.74 -10.59 5.49
C LYS A 50 2.98 -10.70 4.60
N GLY A 51 3.32 -9.65 3.84
CA GLY A 51 4.47 -9.59 2.96
C GLY A 51 4.17 -9.86 1.48
N ASN A 52 2.91 -10.08 1.09
CA ASN A 52 2.55 -10.28 -0.32
C ASN A 52 2.35 -8.94 -1.04
N LEU A 53 3.45 -8.23 -1.30
CA LEU A 53 3.45 -6.91 -1.95
C LEU A 53 3.13 -6.94 -3.45
N GLY A 54 2.98 -8.12 -4.06
CA GLY A 54 2.58 -8.28 -5.46
C GLY A 54 1.08 -8.11 -5.69
N LEU A 55 0.26 -8.11 -4.62
CA LEU A 55 -1.19 -7.97 -4.72
C LEU A 55 -1.61 -6.53 -5.05
N ARG A 56 -2.66 -6.41 -5.87
CA ARG A 56 -3.25 -5.11 -6.22
C ARG A 56 -4.74 -5.11 -5.92
N ILE A 57 -5.21 -4.03 -5.31
CA ILE A 57 -6.62 -3.76 -5.07
C ILE A 57 -7.24 -3.33 -6.41
N LYS A 58 -8.26 -4.05 -6.86
CA LYS A 58 -9.04 -3.69 -8.05
C LYS A 58 -10.51 -3.57 -7.68
N LEU A 59 -11.01 -2.34 -7.74
CA LEU A 59 -12.41 -2.02 -7.52
C LEU A 59 -13.19 -2.02 -8.85
N ARG A 60 -14.52 -2.02 -8.78
CA ARG A 60 -15.38 -1.96 -9.97
C ARG A 60 -15.48 -0.51 -10.45
N LYS A 61 -15.78 -0.35 -11.74
CA LYS A 61 -16.02 0.98 -12.33
C LYS A 61 -17.26 1.61 -11.68
N GLY A 62 -17.10 2.81 -11.12
CA GLY A 62 -18.17 3.53 -10.43
C GLY A 62 -18.32 3.22 -8.94
N ASP A 63 -17.37 2.46 -8.35
CA ASP A 63 -17.12 2.46 -6.91
C ASP A 63 -16.45 3.78 -6.52
N GLU A 64 -16.77 4.32 -5.33
CA GLU A 64 -16.30 5.65 -4.91
C GLU A 64 -14.84 5.65 -4.40
N LEU A 65 -14.27 4.48 -4.08
CA LEU A 65 -12.98 4.36 -3.40
C LEU A 65 -11.81 3.99 -4.33
N VAL A 66 -11.96 4.20 -5.64
CA VAL A 66 -10.95 3.84 -6.65
C VAL A 66 -9.62 4.55 -6.38
N ASP A 67 -9.66 5.85 -6.10
CA ASP A 67 -8.44 6.65 -5.86
C ASP A 67 -7.69 6.18 -4.60
N ILE A 68 -8.42 5.70 -3.58
CA ILE A 68 -7.82 5.12 -2.37
C ILE A 68 -7.16 3.78 -2.71
N ALA A 69 -7.84 2.92 -3.47
CA ALA A 69 -7.26 1.67 -3.94
C ALA A 69 -5.98 1.89 -4.75
N ASP A 70 -5.97 2.88 -5.64
CA ASP A 70 -4.79 3.23 -6.44
C ASP A 70 -3.65 3.79 -5.58
N THR A 71 -3.96 4.62 -4.59
CA THR A 71 -2.97 5.13 -3.62
C THR A 71 -2.32 3.99 -2.84
N ILE A 72 -3.11 3.02 -2.36
CA ILE A 72 -2.59 1.84 -1.67
C ILE A 72 -1.77 0.94 -2.60
N ASN A 73 -2.19 0.78 -3.85
CA ASN A 73 -1.43 0.04 -4.85
C ASN A 73 -0.06 0.68 -5.10
N ASN A 74 0.00 2.00 -5.21
CA ASN A 74 1.25 2.75 -5.39
C ASN A 74 2.17 2.63 -4.16
N LEU A 75 1.59 2.60 -2.95
CA LEU A 75 2.32 2.33 -1.71
C LEU A 75 2.96 0.94 -1.75
N ALA A 76 2.17 -0.10 -2.04
CA ALA A 76 2.65 -1.48 -2.11
C ALA A 76 3.73 -1.68 -3.19
N GLU A 77 3.58 -1.02 -4.35
CA GLU A 77 4.58 -1.00 -5.41
C GLU A 77 5.89 -0.34 -4.95
N SER A 78 5.80 0.78 -4.25
CA SER A 78 6.97 1.49 -3.73
C SER A 78 7.73 0.65 -2.70
N PHE A 79 7.01 -0.04 -1.82
CA PHE A 79 7.60 -0.97 -0.86
C PHE A 79 8.27 -2.14 -1.58
N ASN A 80 7.59 -2.73 -2.56
CA ASN A 80 8.13 -3.86 -3.32
C ASN A 80 9.45 -3.49 -4.02
N LYS A 81 9.51 -2.31 -4.65
CA LYS A 81 10.74 -1.81 -5.28
C LYS A 81 11.88 -1.64 -4.29
N THR A 82 11.62 -1.07 -3.11
CA THR A 82 12.66 -0.89 -2.11
C THR A 82 13.16 -2.24 -1.58
N ILE A 83 12.26 -3.18 -1.25
CA ILE A 83 12.67 -4.50 -0.76
C ILE A 83 13.50 -5.27 -1.81
N ILE A 84 13.14 -5.17 -3.10
CA ILE A 84 13.93 -5.79 -4.17
C ILE A 84 15.33 -5.17 -4.24
N SER A 85 15.44 -3.84 -4.19
CA SER A 85 16.74 -3.14 -4.17
C SER A 85 17.59 -3.53 -2.96
N ASP A 86 16.99 -3.61 -1.77
CA ASP A 86 17.68 -3.96 -0.54
C ASP A 86 18.14 -5.43 -0.58
N LYS A 87 17.32 -6.33 -1.14
CA LYS A 87 17.70 -7.73 -1.39
C LYS A 87 18.88 -7.83 -2.36
N ASP A 88 18.87 -7.06 -3.45
CA ASP A 88 19.98 -7.05 -4.42
C ASP A 88 21.28 -6.51 -3.79
N ALA A 89 21.18 -5.52 -2.90
CA ALA A 89 22.31 -5.03 -2.12
C ALA A 89 22.87 -6.11 -1.19
N ALA A 90 22.01 -6.84 -0.48
CA ALA A 90 22.42 -7.95 0.38
C ALA A 90 23.14 -9.06 -0.39
N ILE A 91 22.62 -9.47 -1.56
CA ILE A 91 23.27 -10.48 -2.43
C ILE A 91 24.66 -10.02 -2.88
N LYS A 92 24.82 -8.73 -3.22
CA LYS A 92 26.14 -8.19 -3.62
C LYS A 92 27.12 -8.17 -2.44
N ILE A 93 26.65 -7.82 -1.24
CA ILE A 93 27.45 -7.88 -0.02
C ILE A 93 27.95 -9.30 0.24
N GLU A 94 27.08 -10.30 0.14
CA GLU A 94 27.47 -11.71 0.29
C GLU A 94 28.55 -12.13 -0.71
N LYS A 95 28.43 -11.71 -1.98
CA LYS A 95 29.43 -11.99 -3.01
C LYS A 95 30.77 -11.32 -2.73
N ASP A 96 30.77 -10.05 -2.33
CA ASP A 96 31.99 -9.31 -1.99
C ASP A 96 32.69 -10.00 -0.79
N LEU A 97 31.93 -10.50 0.20
CA LEU A 97 32.46 -11.27 1.34
C LEU A 97 33.08 -12.61 0.91
N GLU A 98 32.45 -13.33 -0.01
CA GLU A 98 33.02 -14.57 -0.57
C GLU A 98 34.34 -14.31 -1.32
N GLU A 99 34.42 -13.21 -2.09
CA GLU A 99 35.63 -12.84 -2.81
C GLU A 99 36.77 -12.49 -1.84
N ILE A 100 36.48 -11.71 -0.79
CA ILE A 100 37.45 -11.42 0.27
C ILE A 100 37.95 -12.71 0.92
N LYS A 101 37.06 -13.65 1.24
CA LYS A 101 37.44 -14.94 1.85
C LYS A 101 38.38 -15.73 0.92
N LYS A 102 38.12 -15.76 -0.38
CA LYS A 102 38.99 -16.43 -1.36
C LYS A 102 40.37 -15.78 -1.43
N LEU A 103 40.43 -14.45 -1.50
CA LEU A 103 41.68 -13.69 -1.58
C LEU A 103 42.51 -13.79 -0.29
N ALA A 104 41.87 -13.79 0.88
CA ALA A 104 42.53 -13.98 2.17
C ALA A 104 43.11 -15.39 2.37
N SER A 105 42.59 -16.39 1.64
CA SER A 105 43.04 -17.79 1.74
C SER A 105 44.16 -18.15 0.75
N GLY A 106 44.46 -17.30 -0.24
CA GLY A 106 45.47 -17.54 -1.26
C GLY A 106 46.77 -16.77 -0.99
N GLN A 107 47.92 -17.40 -1.21
CA GLN A 107 49.21 -16.69 -1.32
C GLN A 107 49.54 -16.44 -2.80
N PRO A 108 50.01 -15.24 -3.20
CA PRO A 108 50.19 -14.03 -2.40
C PRO A 108 48.88 -13.25 -2.22
N CYS A 109 48.69 -12.70 -1.02
CA CYS A 109 47.53 -11.89 -0.66
C CYS A 109 47.61 -10.53 -1.39
N ASP A 110 46.67 -10.25 -2.30
CA ASP A 110 46.54 -8.95 -2.94
C ASP A 110 45.81 -7.98 -2.01
N CYS A 111 46.57 -7.39 -1.08
CA CYS A 111 46.06 -6.45 -0.09
C CYS A 111 45.36 -5.23 -0.72
N ALA A 112 45.82 -4.76 -1.88
CA ALA A 112 45.21 -3.62 -2.57
C ALA A 112 43.80 -3.97 -3.07
N LYS A 113 43.62 -5.18 -3.61
CA LYS A 113 42.30 -5.65 -4.05
C LYS A 113 41.36 -5.87 -2.85
N ILE A 114 41.85 -6.41 -1.74
CA ILE A 114 41.07 -6.58 -0.51
C ILE A 114 40.61 -5.22 0.04
N GLU A 115 41.49 -4.23 0.09
CA GLU A 115 41.15 -2.88 0.56
C GLU A 115 40.07 -2.22 -0.30
N SER A 116 40.14 -2.40 -1.62
CA SER A 116 39.09 -1.91 -2.54
C SER A 116 37.72 -2.55 -2.29
N LEU A 117 37.68 -3.87 -2.03
CA LEU A 117 36.45 -4.61 -1.72
C LEU A 117 35.85 -4.22 -0.37
N ILE A 118 36.71 -3.96 0.63
CA ILE A 118 36.27 -3.46 1.94
C ILE A 118 35.63 -2.08 1.79
N ASN A 119 36.22 -1.19 1.00
CA ASN A 119 35.65 0.14 0.75
C ASN A 119 34.31 0.06 0.02
N SER A 120 34.16 -0.81 -0.99
CA SER A 120 32.87 -1.01 -1.65
C SER A 120 31.82 -1.63 -0.72
N LEU A 121 32.20 -2.57 0.14
CA LEU A 121 31.32 -3.15 1.15
C LEU A 121 30.81 -2.12 2.15
N GLN A 122 31.72 -1.27 2.66
CA GLN A 122 31.35 -0.19 3.57
C GLN A 122 30.36 0.78 2.92
N GLN A 123 30.58 1.11 1.65
CA GLN A 123 29.67 1.98 0.90
C GLN A 123 28.28 1.35 0.72
N ARG A 124 28.20 0.08 0.29
CA ARG A 124 26.92 -0.64 0.15
C ARG A 124 26.18 -0.76 1.49
N SER A 125 26.91 -0.99 2.59
CA SER A 125 26.33 -1.04 3.94
C SER A 125 25.71 0.30 4.35
N LYS A 126 26.37 1.42 4.05
CA LYS A 126 25.81 2.77 4.27
C LYS A 126 24.57 3.02 3.42
N GLU A 127 24.58 2.64 2.15
CA GLU A 127 23.43 2.80 1.24
C GLU A 127 22.22 1.99 1.72
N LEU A 128 22.44 0.74 2.14
CA LEU A 128 21.40 -0.11 2.71
C LEU A 128 20.83 0.49 4.00
N SER A 129 21.70 0.98 4.90
CA SER A 129 21.27 1.68 6.12
C SER A 129 20.46 2.94 5.82
N ALA A 130 20.85 3.72 4.82
CA ALA A 130 20.10 4.90 4.38
C ALA A 130 18.72 4.53 3.79
N SER A 131 18.63 3.43 3.02
CA SER A 131 17.37 2.89 2.51
C SER A 131 16.40 2.55 3.65
N PHE A 132 16.89 1.91 4.72
CA PHE A 132 16.08 1.63 5.91
C PHE A 132 15.65 2.91 6.65
N ASN A 133 16.56 3.88 6.81
CA ASN A 133 16.25 5.15 7.49
C ASN A 133 15.08 5.90 6.84
N LYS A 134 14.92 5.79 5.53
CA LYS A 134 13.76 6.36 4.81
C LYS A 134 12.42 5.89 5.40
N TRP A 135 12.35 4.65 5.89
CA TRP A 135 11.12 4.04 6.42
C TRP A 135 11.03 4.06 7.95
N THR A 136 12.15 4.22 8.65
CA THR A 136 12.23 4.16 10.11
C THR A 136 12.36 5.54 10.78
N THR A 137 12.41 6.63 10.01
CA THR A 137 12.40 7.97 10.58
C THR A 137 11.04 8.23 11.22
N SER A 138 10.92 7.93 12.50
CA SER A 138 9.82 8.37 13.36
C SER A 138 9.81 9.89 13.39
N ALA A 139 8.64 10.49 13.22
CA ALA A 139 8.42 11.89 13.57
C ALA A 139 8.63 12.11 15.07
#